data_AF-A0A969IHH5-F1
#
_entry.id   AF-A0A969IHH5-F1
#
_cell.length_a   1.000
_cell.length_b   1.000
_cell.length_c   1.000
_cell.angle_alpha   90.00
_cell.angle_beta   90.00
_cell.angle_gamma   90.00
#
_symmetry.space_group_name_H-M   'P 1'
#
loop_
_entity.id
_entity.type
_entity.pdbx_description
1 polymer ?
#
loop_
_entity_poly.entity_id
_entity_poly.type
_entity_poly.pdbx_seq_one_letter_code
_entity_poly.pdbx_strand_id
1 'polypeptide(L)'
;MIWSLQRWWLAHRGNDIPDRSELDPEEFKYILPHVLLSEVVRDPFRIRFRLAGSAVVAVKGLNISGHYLDELISSDDEPWMEHYIRAYGSRAPDIRRELSDDN
;
A
#
# COMPACT_ATOMS: atom_id res chain seq x y z
N MET A 1 5.75 9.27 13.79
CA MET A 1 4.35 8.91 13.53
C MET A 1 4.22 8.00 12.30
N ILE A 2 4.83 8.31 11.15
CA ILE A 2 4.78 7.50 9.91
C ILE A 2 5.47 6.12 10.00
N TRP A 3 6.53 6.00 10.79
CA TRP A 3 7.34 4.78 10.85
C TRP A 3 6.76 3.66 11.73
N SER A 4 5.59 3.85 12.33
CA SER A 4 5.02 2.87 13.27
C SER A 4 4.67 1.55 12.59
N LEU A 5 4.04 1.59 11.42
CA LEU A 5 3.70 0.37 10.67
C LEU A 5 4.95 -0.36 10.20
N GLN A 6 5.99 0.37 9.78
CA GLN A 6 7.27 -0.25 9.41
C GLN A 6 7.93 -0.93 10.61
N ARG A 7 7.96 -0.29 11.78
CA ARG A 7 8.52 -0.88 12.99
C ARG A 7 7.75 -2.13 13.41
N TRP A 8 6.44 -2.06 13.37
CA TRP A 8 5.59 -3.23 13.62
C TRP A 8 5.91 -4.35 12.63
N TRP A 9 5.98 -4.05 11.33
CA TRP A 9 6.30 -5.04 10.29
C TRP A 9 7.65 -5.71 10.55
N LEU A 10 8.68 -4.94 10.89
CA LEU A 10 10.01 -5.47 11.22
C LEU A 10 10.03 -6.32 12.49
N ALA A 11 9.15 -6.04 13.46
CA ALA A 11 9.04 -6.82 14.69
C ALA A 11 8.28 -8.15 14.47
N HIS A 12 7.35 -8.21 13.52
CA HIS A 12 6.43 -9.34 13.33
C HIS A 12 6.75 -10.21 12.10
N ARG A 13 7.68 -9.79 11.22
CA ARG A 13 8.02 -10.53 10.00
C ARG A 13 8.55 -11.96 10.23
N GLY A 14 9.15 -12.22 11.39
CA GLY A 14 9.88 -13.48 11.62
C GLY A 14 10.84 -13.79 10.46
N ASN A 15 10.69 -14.97 9.87
CA ASN A 15 11.48 -15.42 8.72
C ASN A 15 10.90 -14.98 7.35
N ASP A 16 9.70 -14.42 7.30
CA ASP A 16 8.98 -14.09 6.05
C ASP A 16 8.18 -12.77 6.19
N ILE A 17 6.89 -12.74 5.82
CA ILE A 17 5.99 -11.58 6.02
C ILE A 17 5.13 -11.79 7.28
N PRO A 18 4.75 -10.72 8.01
CA PRO A 18 3.83 -10.83 9.14
C PRO A 18 2.49 -11.43 8.73
N ASP A 19 1.88 -12.20 9.63
CA ASP A 19 0.49 -12.61 9.45
C ASP A 19 -0.42 -11.38 9.63
N ARG A 20 -1.36 -11.21 8.70
CA ARG A 20 -2.33 -10.13 8.77
C ARG A 20 -3.18 -10.18 10.04
N SER A 21 -3.45 -11.36 10.57
CA SER A 21 -4.25 -11.55 11.79
C SER A 21 -3.56 -11.03 13.05
N GLU A 22 -2.23 -10.84 13.02
CA GLU A 22 -1.47 -10.24 14.12
C GLU A 22 -1.53 -8.71 14.11
N LEU A 23 -2.00 -8.10 13.01
CA LEU A 23 -2.15 -6.66 12.92
C LEU A 23 -3.44 -6.24 13.62
N ASP A 24 -3.33 -5.70 14.84
CA ASP A 24 -4.45 -5.00 15.49
C ASP A 24 -4.64 -3.61 14.85
N PRO A 25 -5.72 -3.36 14.10
CA PRO A 25 -5.96 -2.05 13.48
C PRO A 25 -6.06 -0.93 14.52
N GLU A 26 -6.38 -1.25 15.78
CA GLU A 26 -6.53 -0.24 16.82
C GLU A 26 -5.22 0.48 17.17
N GLU A 27 -4.09 -0.22 17.10
CA GLU A 27 -2.75 0.34 17.29
C GLU A 27 -2.35 1.34 16.19
N PHE A 28 -3.08 1.30 15.07
CA PHE A 28 -2.81 2.06 13.86
C PHE A 28 -3.91 3.05 13.49
N LYS A 29 -4.89 3.32 14.37
CA LYS A 29 -6.05 4.19 14.09
C LYS A 29 -5.68 5.52 13.41
N TYR A 30 -4.55 6.12 13.77
CA TYR A 30 -4.08 7.40 13.20
C TYR A 30 -3.55 7.28 11.76
N ILE A 31 -3.08 6.11 11.32
CA ILE A 31 -2.66 5.91 9.93
C ILE A 31 -3.77 5.33 9.05
N LEU A 32 -4.75 4.62 9.61
CA LEU A 32 -5.82 3.96 8.83
C LEU A 32 -6.53 4.88 7.81
N PRO A 33 -6.79 6.17 8.10
CA PRO A 33 -7.35 7.10 7.11
C PRO A 33 -6.49 7.28 5.84
N HIS A 34 -5.19 6.99 5.92
CA HIS A 34 -4.22 7.14 4.83
C HIS A 34 -3.82 5.82 4.18
N VAL A 35 -4.35 4.68 4.64
CA VAL A 35 -3.97 3.34 4.15
C VAL A 35 -4.78 2.99 2.91
N LEU A 36 -4.10 2.44 1.92
CA LEU A 36 -4.70 1.65 0.85
C LEU A 36 -4.42 0.18 1.11
N LEU A 37 -5.47 -0.64 1.02
CA LEU A 37 -5.33 -2.08 1.01
C LEU A 37 -5.69 -2.59 -0.38
N SER A 38 -4.83 -3.40 -0.95
CA SER A 38 -5.06 -4.06 -2.24
C SER A 38 -4.83 -5.56 -2.15
N GLU A 39 -5.32 -6.28 -3.14
CA GLU A 39 -5.03 -7.69 -3.37
C GLU A 39 -4.39 -7.88 -4.75
N VAL A 40 -3.52 -8.88 -4.86
CA VAL A 40 -2.91 -9.29 -6.12
C VAL A 40 -3.81 -10.34 -6.77
N VAL A 41 -4.30 -10.02 -7.97
CA VAL A 41 -4.93 -10.97 -8.89
C VAL A 41 -3.83 -11.52 -9.78
N ARG A 42 -3.75 -12.85 -9.86
CA ARG A 42 -2.77 -13.56 -10.70
C ARG A 42 -3.45 -13.95 -12.01
N ASP A 43 -2.67 -13.95 -13.10
CA ASP A 43 -3.06 -14.42 -14.44
C ASP A 43 -4.31 -13.72 -15.03
N PRO A 44 -4.21 -12.44 -15.48
CA PRO A 44 -3.01 -11.60 -15.53
C PRO A 44 -2.69 -10.92 -14.19
N PHE A 45 -1.43 -10.50 -14.00
CA PHE A 45 -1.00 -9.77 -12.80
C PHE A 45 -1.70 -8.40 -12.74
N ARG A 46 -2.66 -8.26 -11.83
CA ARG A 46 -3.41 -7.02 -11.60
C ARG A 46 -3.53 -6.74 -10.11
N ILE A 47 -3.75 -5.47 -9.78
CA ILE A 47 -3.92 -5.01 -8.39
C ILE A 47 -5.35 -4.50 -8.23
N ARG A 48 -6.14 -5.14 -7.36
CA ARG A 48 -7.50 -4.70 -7.03
C ARG A 48 -7.52 -4.04 -5.66
N PHE A 49 -8.03 -2.83 -5.56
CA PHE A 49 -8.18 -2.15 -4.28
C PHE A 49 -9.34 -2.71 -3.47
N ARG A 50 -9.09 -2.99 -2.21
CA ARG A 50 -10.06 -3.54 -1.25
C ARG A 50 -10.60 -2.51 -0.30
N LEU A 51 -9.74 -1.58 0.10
CA LEU A 51 -10.10 -0.50 1.01
C LEU A 51 -9.25 0.71 0.68
N ALA A 52 -9.90 1.87 0.71
CA ALA A 52 -9.26 3.16 0.71
C ALA A 52 -9.60 3.88 2.02
N GLY A 53 -8.56 4.33 2.74
CA GLY A 53 -8.73 5.14 3.93
C GLY A 53 -9.45 6.46 3.64
N SER A 54 -10.17 6.97 4.62
CA SER A 54 -11.05 8.14 4.47
C SER A 54 -10.31 9.41 4.00
N ALA A 55 -9.06 9.62 4.42
CA ALA A 55 -8.26 10.75 3.96
C ALA A 55 -7.86 10.59 2.48
N VAL A 56 -7.59 9.35 2.02
CA VAL A 56 -7.34 9.08 0.60
C VAL A 56 -8.58 9.36 -0.24
N VAL A 57 -9.76 8.93 0.22
CA VAL A 57 -11.04 9.21 -0.45
C VAL A 57 -11.31 10.71 -0.51
N ALA A 58 -11.06 11.45 0.59
CA ALA A 58 -11.25 12.89 0.64
C ALA A 58 -10.36 13.66 -0.36
N VAL A 59 -9.10 13.25 -0.52
CA VAL A 59 -8.15 13.88 -1.45
C VAL A 59 -8.44 13.51 -2.91
N LYS A 60 -8.70 12.22 -3.19
CA LYS A 60 -8.97 11.77 -4.57
C LYS A 60 -10.38 12.14 -5.05
N GLY A 61 -11.31 12.46 -4.16
CA GLY A 61 -12.72 12.68 -4.48
C GLY A 61 -13.46 11.42 -4.97
N LEU A 62 -12.79 10.26 -4.94
CA LEU A 62 -13.29 8.98 -5.42
C LEU A 62 -12.89 7.87 -4.46
N ASN A 63 -13.86 7.04 -4.06
CA ASN A 63 -13.58 5.80 -3.37
C ASN A 63 -13.12 4.76 -4.38
N ILE A 64 -11.81 4.48 -4.41
CA ILE A 64 -11.20 3.54 -5.36
C ILE A 64 -11.40 2.07 -5.01
N SER A 65 -12.09 1.76 -3.90
CA SER A 65 -12.35 0.37 -3.50
C SER A 65 -13.17 -0.36 -4.58
N GLY A 66 -12.74 -1.55 -4.96
CA GLY A 66 -13.36 -2.36 -6.02
C GLY A 66 -12.77 -2.15 -7.41
N HIS A 67 -12.03 -1.07 -7.64
CA HIS A 67 -11.36 -0.78 -8.90
C HIS A 67 -9.97 -1.42 -8.98
N TYR A 68 -9.49 -1.61 -10.21
CA TYR A 68 -8.13 -2.05 -10.47
C TYR A 68 -7.18 -0.88 -10.68
N LEU A 69 -5.90 -1.06 -10.36
CA LEU A 69 -4.91 0.01 -10.53
C LEU A 69 -4.81 0.47 -11.99
N ASP A 70 -4.81 -0.47 -12.92
CA ASP A 70 -4.73 -0.22 -14.38
C ASP A 70 -5.96 0.52 -14.95
N GLU A 71 -7.07 0.57 -14.21
CA GLU A 71 -8.26 1.36 -14.57
C GLU A 71 -8.17 2.80 -14.07
N LEU A 72 -7.28 3.07 -13.11
CA LEU A 72 -7.20 4.34 -12.38
C LEU A 72 -5.99 5.18 -12.78
N ILE A 73 -4.97 4.58 -13.37
CA ILE A 73 -3.74 5.25 -13.80
C ILE A 73 -3.72 5.38 -15.33
N SER A 74 -3.22 6.51 -15.79
CA SER A 74 -2.88 6.76 -17.18
C SER A 74 -1.44 6.30 -17.47
N SER A 75 -1.10 6.14 -18.76
CA SER A 75 0.23 5.71 -19.20
C SER A 75 1.35 6.69 -18.87
N ASP A 76 1.01 7.96 -18.58
CA ASP A 76 1.96 9.04 -18.29
C ASP A 76 2.18 9.24 -16.77
N ASP A 77 1.51 8.45 -15.94
CA ASP A 77 1.65 8.51 -14.48
C ASP A 77 2.93 7.82 -13.97
N GLU A 78 3.26 8.07 -12.71
CA GLU A 78 4.28 7.33 -11.96
C GLU A 78 4.09 5.81 -12.16
N PRO A 79 5.18 5.00 -12.25
CA PRO A 79 5.09 3.56 -12.51
C PRO A 79 4.57 2.78 -11.29
N TRP A 80 3.35 3.07 -10.85
CA TRP A 80 2.69 2.48 -9.69
C TRP A 80 2.69 0.96 -9.74
N MET A 81 2.50 0.38 -10.92
CA MET A 81 2.52 -1.07 -11.10
C MET A 81 3.88 -1.70 -10.76
N GLU A 82 4.98 -1.02 -11.03
CA GLU A 82 6.32 -1.53 -10.70
C GLU A 82 6.53 -1.61 -9.19
N HIS A 83 5.99 -0.68 -8.42
CA HIS A 83 6.04 -0.72 -6.95
C HIS A 83 5.30 -1.94 -6.39
N TYR A 84 4.11 -2.24 -6.93
CA TYR A 84 3.37 -3.44 -6.52
C TYR A 84 4.08 -4.73 -6.92
N ILE A 85 4.65 -4.80 -8.12
CA ILE A 85 5.44 -5.96 -8.57
C ILE A 85 6.66 -6.16 -7.66
N ARG A 86 7.39 -5.09 -7.34
CA ARG A 86 8.57 -5.13 -6.48
C ARG A 86 8.22 -5.60 -5.07
N ALA A 87 7.20 -5.02 -4.45
CA ALA A 87 6.75 -5.39 -3.11
C ALA A 87 6.27 -6.86 -3.07
N TYR A 88 5.50 -7.28 -4.08
CA TYR A 88 4.98 -8.66 -4.16
C TYR A 88 6.09 -9.69 -4.34
N GLY A 89 7.03 -9.44 -5.26
CA GLY A 89 8.12 -10.36 -5.56
C GLY A 89 9.19 -10.42 -4.46
N SER A 90 9.53 -9.27 -3.86
CA SER A 90 10.53 -9.23 -2.78
C SER A 90 10.00 -9.70 -1.44
N ARG A 91 8.67 -9.74 -1.26
CA ARG A 91 8.02 -10.03 0.02
C ARG A 91 8.53 -9.11 1.15
N ALA A 92 8.83 -7.87 0.79
CA ALA A 92 9.35 -6.87 1.70
C ALA A 92 8.69 -5.50 1.44
N PRO A 93 8.68 -4.59 2.43
CA PRO A 93 8.20 -3.23 2.23
C PRO A 93 9.01 -2.53 1.15
N ASP A 94 8.35 -2.06 0.10
CA ASP A 94 8.94 -1.10 -0.84
C ASP A 94 8.78 0.30 -0.23
N ILE A 95 9.86 0.80 0.36
CA ILE A 95 9.86 2.10 1.05
C ILE A 95 10.46 3.12 0.10
N ARG A 96 9.59 3.96 -0.47
CA ARG A 96 10.03 5.20 -1.09
C ARG A 96 10.52 6.11 0.03
N ARG A 97 11.84 6.21 0.21
CA ARG A 97 12.42 7.38 0.86
C ARG A 97 12.20 8.52 -0.11
N GLU A 98 11.55 9.59 0.31
CA GLU A 98 11.59 10.83 -0.45
C GLU A 98 13.06 11.12 -0.77
N LEU A 99 13.42 11.04 -2.04
CA LEU A 99 14.51 11.84 -2.54
C LEU A 99 14.07 13.27 -2.23
N SER A 100 14.82 13.93 -1.36
CA SER A 100 14.90 15.37 -1.38
C SER A 100 15.44 15.75 -2.76
N ASP A 101 14.56 15.84 -3.74
CA ASP A 101 14.88 16.51 -5.00
C ASP A 101 14.47 17.97 -4.80
N ASP A 102 15.49 18.72 -4.37
CA ASP A 102 15.77 20.15 -4.53
C ASP A 102 14.68 21.21 -4.21
N ASN A 103 14.89 21.94 -3.11
CA ASN A 103 15.55 23.27 -3.11
C ASN A 103 15.67 23.86 -1.69
#